data_AF-A0A4R7RKK8-F1
#
_entry.id   AF-A0A4R7RKK8-F1
#
_cell.length_a   1.000
_cell.length_b   1.000
_cell.length_c   1.000
_cell.angle_alpha   90.00
_cell.angle_beta   90.00
_cell.angle_gamma   90.00
#
_symmetry.space_group_name_H-M   'P 1'
#
loop_
_entity.id
_entity.type
_entity.pdbx_description
1 polymer ?
#
loop_
_entity_poly.entity_id
_entity_poly.type
_entity_poly.pdbx_seq_one_letter_code
_entity_poly.pdbx_strand_id
1 'polypeptide(L)'
;MSPTPVYLGVDIAKDSLDVHFLGQSHSLANTTAGISRLIKMLSKHPDPGCLHIICEATGGYERALCTALHHNKTTLSVVNP
;
A
#
# COMPACT_ATOMS: atom_id res chain seq x y z
N MET A 1 21.57 9.38 -10.26
CA MET A 1 20.91 9.58 -8.96
C MET A 1 19.72 8.63 -8.90
N SER A 2 19.65 7.78 -7.89
CA SER A 2 18.43 7.00 -7.61
C SER A 2 17.33 7.98 -7.20
N PRO A 3 16.08 7.81 -7.66
CA PRO A 3 14.98 8.65 -7.21
C PRO A 3 14.82 8.54 -5.68
N THR A 4 14.52 9.67 -5.02
CA THR A 4 14.23 9.67 -3.57
C THR A 4 12.92 8.90 -3.35
N PRO A 5 12.92 7.83 -2.54
CA PRO A 5 11.71 7.05 -2.33
C PRO A 5 10.67 7.87 -1.58
N VAL A 6 9.40 7.72 -1.98
CA VAL A 6 8.24 8.26 -1.28
C VAL A 6 7.55 7.10 -0.56
N TYR A 7 7.45 7.22 0.76
CA TYR A 7 6.90 6.15 1.60
C TYR A 7 5.39 6.31 1.80
N LEU A 8 4.68 5.19 1.77
CA LEU A 8 3.27 5.07 2.14
C LEU A 8 3.14 4.00 3.22
N GLY A 9 2.55 4.35 4.36
CA GLY A 9 2.25 3.38 5.43
C GLY A 9 0.86 2.78 5.26
N VAL A 10 0.73 1.47 5.51
CA VAL A 10 -0.55 0.77 5.57
C VAL A 10 -0.62 -0.06 6.83
N ASP A 11 -1.56 0.27 7.72
CA ASP A 11 -1.98 -0.61 8.80
C ASP A 11 -3.09 -1.53 8.28
N ILE A 12 -2.91 -2.84 8.44
CA ILE A 12 -3.73 -3.87 7.82
C ILE A 12 -4.53 -4.61 8.89
N ALA A 13 -5.82 -4.32 8.92
CA ALA A 13 -6.79 -5.09 9.68
C ALA A 13 -7.51 -6.10 8.77
N LYS A 14 -8.33 -6.95 9.39
CA LYS A 14 -9.16 -7.94 8.68
C LYS A 14 -10.06 -7.27 7.63
N ASP A 15 -10.72 -6.18 8.01
CA ASP A 15 -11.77 -5.55 7.18
C ASP A 15 -11.36 -4.16 6.66
N SER A 16 -10.26 -3.58 7.16
CA SER A 16 -9.77 -2.24 6.76
C SER A 16 -8.28 -2.24 6.39
N LEU A 17 -7.94 -1.29 5.53
CA LEU A 17 -6.59 -0.87 5.17
C LEU A 17 -6.50 0.62 5.51
N ASP A 18 -5.80 0.95 6.58
CA ASP A 18 -5.62 2.32 7.03
C ASP A 18 -4.31 2.85 6.45
N VAL A 19 -4.45 3.71 5.46
CA VAL A 19 -3.38 4.19 4.59
C VAL A 19 -2.98 5.59 4.99
N HIS A 20 -1.68 5.81 5.21
CA HIS A 20 -1.10 7.14 5.39
C HIS A 20 -0.14 7.48 4.25
N PHE A 21 -0.47 8.53 3.50
CA PHE A 21 0.26 8.94 2.30
C PHE A 21 0.30 10.46 2.15
N LEU A 22 1.50 11.04 2.05
CA LEU A 22 1.72 12.47 1.82
C LEU A 22 0.90 13.39 2.75
N GLY A 23 0.84 13.04 4.04
CA GLY A 23 0.11 13.79 5.06
C GLY A 23 -1.41 13.60 5.05
N GLN A 24 -1.93 12.68 4.22
CA GLN A 24 -3.34 12.32 4.18
C GLN A 24 -3.55 10.90 4.70
N SER A 25 -4.65 10.70 5.41
CA SER A 25 -5.09 9.38 5.84
C SER A 25 -6.34 8.95 5.08
N HIS A 26 -6.35 7.71 4.62
CA HIS A 26 -7.47 7.09 3.91
C HIS A 26 -7.78 5.75 4.56
N SER A 27 -9.03 5.49 4.88
CA SER A 27 -9.47 4.15 5.28
C SER A 27 -10.18 3.49 4.10
N LEU A 28 -9.68 2.34 3.69
CA LEU A 28 -10.21 1.53 2.60
C LEU A 28 -10.64 0.18 3.13
N ALA A 29 -11.65 -0.46 2.53
CA ALA A 29 -12.00 -1.83 2.90
C ALA A 29 -10.89 -2.80 2.46
N ASN A 30 -10.53 -3.79 3.30
CA ASN A 30 -9.64 -4.89 2.92
C ASN A 30 -10.39 -5.90 2.04
N THR A 31 -10.70 -5.46 0.82
CA THR A 31 -11.41 -6.21 -0.21
C THR A 31 -10.75 -5.94 -1.55
N THR A 32 -11.02 -6.78 -2.56
CA THR A 32 -10.52 -6.57 -3.93
C THR A 32 -10.84 -5.17 -4.46
N ALA A 33 -12.03 -4.63 -4.14
CA ALA A 33 -12.43 -3.29 -4.56
C ALA A 33 -11.62 -2.19 -3.85
N GLY A 34 -11.40 -2.32 -2.52
CA GLY A 34 -10.59 -1.37 -1.77
C GLY A 34 -9.11 -1.39 -2.18
N ILE A 35 -8.54 -2.58 -2.41
CA ILE A 35 -7.18 -2.75 -2.93
C ILE A 35 -7.04 -2.13 -4.32
N SER A 36 -8.02 -2.35 -5.21
CA SER A 36 -8.03 -1.73 -6.55
C SER A 36 -8.09 -0.20 -6.47
N ARG A 37 -8.85 0.34 -5.49
CA ARG A 37 -8.92 1.78 -5.23
C ARG A 37 -7.58 2.32 -4.73
N LEU A 38 -6.87 1.59 -3.86
CA LEU A 38 -5.52 1.94 -3.42
C LEU A 38 -4.56 1.99 -4.61
N ILE A 39 -4.51 0.95 -5.44
CA ILE A 39 -3.64 0.91 -6.63
C ILE A 39 -3.92 2.08 -7.58
N LYS A 40 -5.20 2.38 -7.81
CA LYS A 40 -5.61 3.55 -8.63
C LYS A 40 -5.21 4.89 -8.00
N MET A 41 -5.09 4.96 -6.67
CA MET A 41 -4.56 6.14 -5.99
C MET A 41 -3.05 6.26 -6.21
N LEU A 42 -2.30 5.17 -6.07
CA LEU A 42 -0.86 5.10 -6.30
C LEU A 42 -0.48 5.47 -7.74
N SER A 43 -1.24 4.98 -8.73
CA SER A 43 -0.97 5.22 -10.15
C SER A 43 -1.15 6.69 -10.57
N LYS A 44 -1.76 7.53 -9.72
CA LYS A 44 -1.89 8.97 -9.96
C LYS A 44 -0.67 9.76 -9.48
N HIS A 45 0.25 9.13 -8.75
CA HIS A 45 1.49 9.79 -8.36
C HIS A 45 2.32 10.10 -9.62
N PRO A 46 2.97 11.28 -9.71
CA PRO A 46 3.75 11.65 -10.90
C PRO A 46 4.89 10.68 -11.22
N ASP A 47 5.43 10.03 -10.20
CA ASP A 47 6.44 8.99 -10.33
C ASP A 47 6.04 7.76 -9.49
N PRO A 48 5.27 6.80 -10.05
CA PRO A 48 4.89 5.61 -9.32
C PRO A 48 6.06 4.68 -8.99
N GLY A 49 7.19 4.81 -9.71
CA GLY A 49 8.37 3.97 -9.54
C GLY A 49 9.17 4.30 -8.27
N CYS A 50 9.00 5.50 -7.71
CA CYS A 50 9.62 5.89 -6.44
C CYS A 50 8.80 5.53 -5.21
N LEU A 51 7.59 4.97 -5.37
CA LEU A 51 6.72 4.61 -4.26
C LEU A 51 7.20 3.34 -3.56
N HIS A 52 7.30 3.40 -2.22
CA HIS A 52 7.58 2.25 -1.38
C HIS A 52 6.51 2.12 -0.30
N ILE A 53 5.75 1.03 -0.36
CA ILE A 53 4.63 0.77 0.53
C ILE A 53 5.13 -0.05 1.72
N ILE A 54 4.88 0.42 2.94
CA ILE A 54 5.23 -0.26 4.18
C ILE A 54 3.94 -0.80 4.78
N CYS A 55 3.81 -2.13 4.77
CA CYS A 55 2.64 -2.86 5.26
C CYS A 55 2.91 -3.36 6.68
N GLU A 56 2.24 -2.80 7.67
CA GLU A 56 2.17 -3.36 9.02
C GLU A 56 1.10 -4.46 9.03
N ALA A 57 1.55 -5.71 9.06
CA ALA A 57 0.68 -6.86 8.85
C ALA A 57 0.40 -7.60 10.15
N THR A 58 -0.85 -8.02 10.33
CA THR A 58 -1.24 -8.96 11.40
C THR A 58 -1.99 -10.15 10.82
N GLY A 59 -1.53 -11.37 11.14
CA GLY A 59 -2.32 -12.59 10.93
C GLY A 59 -2.62 -13.00 9.48
N GLY A 60 -1.91 -12.48 8.46
CA GLY A 60 -2.02 -12.93 7.07
C GLY A 60 -3.01 -12.16 6.20
N TYR A 61 -3.67 -11.12 6.72
CA TYR A 61 -4.62 -10.29 5.98
C TYR A 61 -3.95 -9.42 4.90
N GLU A 62 -2.64 -9.26 4.94
CA GLU A 62 -1.84 -8.52 3.98
C GLU A 62 -1.67 -9.23 2.64
N ARG A 63 -1.90 -10.54 2.57
CA ARG A 63 -1.55 -11.36 1.40
C ARG A 63 -2.21 -10.88 0.12
N ALA A 64 -3.49 -10.51 0.19
CA ALA A 64 -4.23 -9.99 -0.96
C ALA A 64 -3.64 -8.65 -1.45
N LEU A 65 -3.35 -7.73 -0.53
CA LEU A 65 -2.72 -6.45 -0.84
C LEU A 65 -1.31 -6.65 -1.43
N CYS A 66 -0.47 -7.46 -0.78
CA CYS A 66 0.89 -7.73 -1.23
C CYS A 66 0.93 -8.33 -2.63
N THR A 67 0.04 -9.29 -2.91
CA THR A 67 -0.08 -9.90 -4.24
C THR A 67 -0.43 -8.86 -5.30
N ALA A 68 -1.39 -7.97 -4.99
CA ALA A 68 -1.83 -6.95 -5.93
C ALA A 68 -0.77 -5.88 -6.17
N LEU A 69 -0.06 -5.43 -5.13
CA LEU A 69 1.06 -4.50 -5.23
C LEU A 69 2.22 -5.10 -6.05
N HIS A 70 2.56 -6.36 -5.79
CA HIS A 70 3.61 -7.07 -6.53
C HIS A 70 3.25 -7.20 -8.03
N HIS A 71 2.00 -7.54 -8.35
CA HIS A 71 1.52 -7.62 -9.73
C HIS A 71 1.62 -6.26 -10.46
N ASN A 72 1.42 -5.15 -9.74
CA ASN A 72 1.57 -3.79 -10.26
C ASN A 72 3.02 -3.26 -10.21
N LYS A 73 4.00 -4.12 -9.89
CA LYS A 73 5.42 -3.77 -9.77
C LYS A 73 5.68 -2.64 -8.77
N THR A 74 4.82 -2.49 -7.76
CA THR A 74 5.01 -1.53 -6.68
C THR A 74 5.93 -2.14 -5.63
N THR A 75 6.95 -1.38 -5.22
CA THR A 75 7.87 -1.80 -4.15
C THR A 75 7.12 -1.84 -2.82
N LEU A 76 7.23 -2.96 -2.10
CA LEU A 76 6.63 -3.09 -0.77
C LEU A 76 7.58 -3.76 0.23
N SER A 77 7.38 -3.44 1.50
CA SER A 77 7.93 -4.17 2.64
C SER A 77 6.78 -4.58 3.55
N VAL A 78 6.79 -5.83 4.00
CA VAL A 78 5.92 -6.30 5.08
C VAL A 78 6.72 -6.24 6.37
N VAL A 79 6.23 -5.48 7.34
CA VAL A 79 6.83 -5.38 8.67
C VAL A 79 5.94 -6.11 9.66
N ASN A 80 6.57 -6.91 10.52
CA ASN A 80 5.90 -7.59 11.61
C ASN A 80 5.98 -6.67 12.84
N PRO A 81 4.85 -6.34 13.49
CA PRO A 81 4.87 -5.66 14.77
C PRO A 81 5.48 -6.52 15.88
#